data_AF-A0A1E7Z4H6-F1
#
_entry.id   AF-A0A1E7Z4H6-F1
#
_cell.length_a   1.000
_cell.length_b   1.000
_cell.length_c   1.000
_cell.angle_alpha   90.00
_cell.angle_beta   90.00
_cell.angle_gamma   90.00
#
_symmetry.space_group_name_H-M   'P 1'
#
loop_
_entity.id
_entity.type
_entity.pdbx_description
1 polymer ?
#
loop_
_entity_poly.entity_id
_entity_poly.type
_entity_poly.pdbx_seq_one_letter_code
_entity_poly.pdbx_strand_id
1 'polypeptide(L)'
;MIRKEAIQIPNHEPIKVSETSGFRCGSDGNGYILNNGKLQPLVYSDVAVACHDDNLWYKGRSLSFMDIVSLDAKEFSAAREKYGVNNDEFK
;
A
#
# COMPACT_ATOMS: atom_id res chain seq x y z
N MET A 1 -3.96 13.27 31.60
CA MET A 1 -4.35 13.83 30.28
C MET A 1 -3.34 13.33 29.27
N ILE A 2 -3.62 12.23 28.56
CA ILE A 2 -2.70 11.70 27.53
C ILE A 2 -3.12 12.36 26.22
N ARG A 3 -2.30 13.28 25.70
CA ARG A 3 -2.49 13.82 24.36
C ARG A 3 -2.22 12.69 23.38
N LYS A 4 -3.26 12.21 22.70
CA LYS A 4 -3.10 11.42 21.48
C LYS A 4 -2.48 12.36 20.46
N GLU A 5 -1.16 12.36 20.33
CA GLU A 5 -0.52 12.97 19.18
C GLU A 5 -1.03 12.21 17.96
N ALA A 6 -1.67 12.95 17.05
CA ALA A 6 -1.94 12.42 15.72
C ALA A 6 -0.59 12.03 15.15
N ILE A 7 -0.38 10.73 14.90
CA ILE A 7 0.82 10.25 14.23
C ILE A 7 0.82 10.94 12.88
N GLN A 8 1.66 11.96 12.74
CA GLN A 8 1.87 12.67 11.51
C GLN A 8 2.69 11.72 10.65
N ILE A 9 2.02 10.83 9.90
CA ILE A 9 2.70 9.89 9.01
C ILE A 9 3.44 10.76 7.98
N PRO A 10 4.78 10.75 7.96
CA PRO A 10 5.52 11.53 6.99
C PRO A 10 5.22 10.97 5.60
N ASN A 11 4.43 11.72 4.82
CA ASN A 11 3.85 11.27 3.55
C ASN A 11 4.86 10.84 2.49
N HIS A 12 6.13 11.23 2.63
CA HIS A 12 7.23 10.95 1.70
C HIS A 12 8.33 10.06 2.29
N GLU A 13 8.27 9.73 3.58
CA GLU A 13 9.26 8.83 4.18
C GLU A 13 8.89 7.37 3.91
N PRO A 14 9.89 6.47 3.90
CA PRO A 14 9.65 5.04 3.86
C PRO A 14 8.66 4.59 4.93
N ILE A 15 7.68 3.79 4.53
CA ILE A 15 6.73 3.18 5.46
C ILE A 15 7.46 2.12 6.26
N LYS A 16 7.63 2.39 7.55
CA LYS A 16 8.05 1.39 8.52
C LYS A 16 6.89 0.51 8.92
N VAL A 17 7.01 -0.78 8.68
CA VAL A 17 5.96 -1.75 8.94
C VAL A 17 5.69 -1.88 10.43
N SER A 18 6.72 -1.84 11.27
CA SER A 18 6.59 -1.85 12.73
C SER A 18 5.82 -0.65 13.31
N GLU A 19 5.82 0.49 12.61
CA GLU A 19 5.15 1.73 13.04
C GLU A 19 3.73 1.86 12.46
N THR A 20 3.27 0.87 11.68
CA THR A 20 1.92 0.88 11.09
C THR A 20 1.05 -0.29 11.54
N SER A 21 -0.25 -0.05 11.66
CA SER A 21 -1.23 -1.11 11.94
C SER A 21 -1.73 -1.80 10.68
N GLY A 22 -1.57 -1.18 9.51
CA GLY A 22 -2.13 -1.63 8.23
C GLY A 22 -1.23 -2.57 7.44
N PHE A 23 0.08 -2.58 7.69
CA PHE A 23 1.03 -3.39 6.93
C PHE A 23 1.72 -4.44 7.79
N ARG A 24 2.16 -5.53 7.17
CA ARG A 24 2.94 -6.61 7.81
C ARG A 24 4.00 -7.14 6.85
N CYS A 25 5.13 -7.57 7.40
CA CYS A 25 6.14 -8.33 6.69
C CYS A 25 5.88 -9.81 6.90
N GLY A 26 5.74 -10.55 5.81
CA GLY A 26 5.69 -12.01 5.86
C GLY A 26 7.07 -12.60 6.12
N SER A 27 7.07 -13.84 6.60
CA SER A 27 8.29 -14.63 6.78
C SER A 27 9.00 -14.96 5.47
N ASP A 28 8.30 -14.81 4.34
CA ASP A 28 8.81 -14.99 2.98
C ASP A 28 9.49 -13.73 2.43
N GLY A 29 9.57 -12.66 3.22
CA GLY A 29 10.15 -11.37 2.80
C GLY A 29 9.21 -10.52 1.95
N ASN A 30 7.93 -10.87 1.83
CA ASN A 30 6.94 -10.07 1.13
C ASN A 30 6.18 -9.11 2.07
N GLY A 31 5.66 -8.03 1.49
CA GLY A 31 4.78 -7.06 2.14
C GLY A 31 3.31 -7.47 2.02
N TYR A 32 2.57 -7.28 3.10
CA TYR A 32 1.15 -7.60 3.20
C TYR A 32 0.37 -6.41 3.74
N ILE A 33 -0.88 -6.28 3.30
CA ILE A 33 -1.86 -5.40 3.92
C ILE A 33 -2.78 -6.22 4.83
N LEU A 34 -3.06 -5.70 6.02
CA LEU A 34 -4.04 -6.25 6.95
C LEU A 34 -5.41 -5.64 6.63
N ASN A 35 -6.24 -6.40 5.93
CA ASN A 35 -7.59 -5.99 5.56
C ASN A 35 -8.62 -6.89 6.28
N ASN A 36 -9.46 -6.29 7.12
CA ASN A 36 -10.46 -7.01 7.92
C ASN A 36 -9.88 -8.19 8.72
N GLY A 37 -8.70 -8.00 9.32
CA GLY A 37 -8.01 -9.02 10.11
C GLY A 37 -7.33 -10.12 9.28
N LYS A 38 -7.41 -10.07 7.95
CA LYS A 38 -6.75 -11.02 7.05
C LYS A 38 -5.55 -10.36 6.37
N LEU A 39 -4.45 -11.09 6.31
CA LEU A 39 -3.29 -10.68 5.53
C LEU A 39 -3.54 -10.96 4.06
N GLN A 40 -3.44 -9.92 3.24
CA GLN A 40 -3.50 -10.02 1.79
C GLN A 40 -2.14 -9.59 1.21
N PRO A 41 -1.57 -10.35 0.27
CA PRO A 41 -0.34 -9.96 -0.39
C PRO A 41 -0.48 -8.58 -1.03
N LEU A 42 0.49 -7.70 -0.80
CA LEU A 42 0.51 -6.41 -1.47
C LEU A 42 1.25 -6.57 -2.81
N VAL A 43 0.50 -6.48 -3.91
CA VAL A 43 1.00 -6.76 -5.27
C VAL A 43 0.57 -5.62 -6.20
N TYR A 44 1.52 -5.12 -6.98
CA TYR A 44 1.29 -4.05 -7.97
C TYR A 44 1.84 -4.46 -9.34
N SER A 45 1.01 -4.41 -10.37
CA SER A 45 1.35 -4.86 -11.73
C SER A 45 2.01 -6.24 -11.74
N ASP A 46 1.40 -7.20 -11.05
CA ASP A 46 1.86 -8.60 -10.86
C ASP A 46 3.23 -8.75 -10.15
N VAL A 47 3.77 -7.68 -9.57
CA VAL A 47 5.01 -7.70 -8.79
C VAL A 47 4.67 -7.55 -7.31
N ALA A 48 5.09 -8.53 -6.51
CA ALA A 48 4.95 -8.48 -5.07
C ALA A 48 5.78 -7.33 -4.49
N VAL A 49 5.20 -6.59 -3.56
CA VAL A 49 5.95 -5.67 -2.70
C VAL A 49 6.80 -6.52 -1.76
N ALA A 50 8.09 -6.22 -1.70
CA ALA A 50 9.00 -6.85 -0.76
C ALA A 50 8.99 -6.11 0.59
N CYS A 51 9.42 -6.79 1.64
CA CYS A 51 9.74 -6.18 2.91
C CYS A 51 11.22 -6.40 3.23
N HIS A 52 11.93 -5.29 3.44
CA HIS A 52 13.35 -5.27 3.80
C HIS A 52 13.61 -4.17 4.82
N ASP A 53 14.39 -4.50 5.86
CA ASP A 53 14.80 -3.56 6.91
C ASP A 53 13.62 -2.77 7.50
N ASP A 54 12.55 -3.49 7.85
CA ASP A 54 11.30 -2.94 8.37
C ASP A 54 10.55 -2.00 7.42
N ASN A 55 10.95 -1.88 6.15
CA ASN A 55 10.30 -1.04 5.16
C ASN A 55 9.64 -1.86 4.05
N LEU A 56 8.62 -1.28 3.41
CA LEU A 56 8.03 -1.82 2.19
C LEU A 56 8.83 -1.37 0.96
N TRP A 57 9.07 -2.27 0.01
CA TRP A 57 9.87 -2.01 -1.18
C TRP A 57 9.16 -2.47 -2.45
N TYR A 58 9.18 -1.63 -3.47
CA TYR A 58 8.68 -1.97 -4.79
C TYR A 58 9.73 -1.64 -5.84
N LYS A 59 10.11 -2.64 -6.64
CA LYS A 59 11.11 -2.52 -7.72
C LYS A 59 12.42 -1.86 -7.24
N GLY A 60 12.91 -2.27 -6.07
CA GLY A 60 14.18 -1.79 -5.51
C GLY A 60 14.13 -0.39 -4.88
N ARG A 61 12.95 0.18 -4.65
CA ARG A 61 12.77 1.45 -3.92
C ARG A 61 11.84 1.27 -2.72
N SER A 62 12.19 1.86 -1.59
CA SER A 62 11.30 1.94 -0.43
C SER A 62 10.06 2.77 -0.73
N LEU A 63 8.89 2.26 -0.35
CA LEU A 63 7.60 2.90 -0.56
C LEU A 63 7.27 3.85 0.59
N SER A 64 6.86 5.07 0.23
CA SER A 64 6.13 5.97 1.12
C SER A 64 4.61 5.76 0.99
N PHE A 65 3.84 6.38 1.89
CA PHE A 65 2.37 6.34 1.80
C PHE A 65 1.86 6.93 0.48
N MET A 66 2.45 8.03 0.00
CA MET A 66 2.07 8.64 -1.28
C MET A 66 2.41 7.76 -2.48
N ASP A 67 3.47 6.94 -2.39
CA ASP A 67 3.79 5.98 -3.44
C ASP A 67 2.72 4.89 -3.54
N ILE A 68 2.24 4.37 -2.41
CA ILE A 68 1.13 3.40 -2.37
C ILE A 68 -0.13 3.99 -3.00
N VAL A 69 -0.53 5.20 -2.59
CA VAL A 69 -1.72 5.86 -3.17
C VAL A 69 -1.58 6.06 -4.68
N SER A 70 -0.39 6.45 -5.14
CA SER A 70 -0.12 6.65 -6.57
C SER A 70 -0.18 5.33 -7.36
N LEU A 71 0.30 4.23 -6.77
CA LEU A 71 0.23 2.90 -7.36
C LEU A 71 -1.21 2.39 -7.42
N ASP A 72 -1.99 2.54 -6.34
CA ASP A 72 -3.42 2.20 -6.31
C ASP A 72 -4.21 2.97 -7.37
N ALA A 73 -3.97 4.29 -7.49
CA ALA A 73 -4.62 5.12 -8.49
C ALA A 73 -4.27 4.68 -9.93
N LYS A 74 -3.02 4.26 -10.16
CA LYS A 74 -2.57 3.75 -11.46
C LYS A 74 -3.22 2.42 -11.81
N GLU A 75 -3.27 1.46 -10.87
CA GLU A 75 -3.94 0.18 -11.07
C GLU A 75 -5.44 0.37 -11.32
N PHE A 76 -6.09 1.26 -10.57
CA PHE A 76 -7.49 1.58 -10.77
C PHE A 76 -7.75 2.21 -12.15
N SER A 77 -6.88 3.13 -12.59
CA SER A 77 -6.98 3.75 -13.91
C SER A 77 -6.77 2.73 -15.03
N ALA A 78 -5.75 1.87 -14.91
CA ALA A 78 -5.47 0.80 -15.87
C ALA A 78 -6.61 -0.21 -15.93
N ALA A 79 -7.22 -0.56 -14.79
CA ALA A 79 -8.40 -1.41 -14.74
C ALA A 79 -9.60 -0.74 -15.44
N ARG A 80 -9.82 0.57 -15.24
CA ARG A 80 -10.88 1.30 -15.95
C ARG A 80 -10.69 1.30 -17.46
N GLU A 81 -9.47 1.48 -17.94
CA GLU A 81 -9.14 1.43 -19.37
C GLU A 81 -9.32 0.01 -19.94
N LYS A 82 -8.89 -1.01 -19.20
CA LYS A 82 -8.94 -2.42 -19.64
C LYS A 82 -10.35 -3.00 -19.63
N TYR A 83 -11.16 -2.63 -18.64
CA TYR A 83 -12.51 -3.18 -18.44
C TYR A 83 -13.64 -2.23 -18.85
N GLY A 84 -13.31 -1.03 -19.36
CA GLY A 84 -14.28 -0.13 -19.97
C GLY A 84 -15.42 0.27 -19.01
N VAL A 85 -15.10 0.73 -17.80
CA VAL A 85 -16.11 1.31 -16.90
C VAL A 85 -16.48 2.71 -17.44
N ASN A 86 -17.34 2.74 -18.45
CA ASN A 86 -18.06 3.94 -18.86
C ASN A 86 -19.08 4.26 -17.76
N ASN A 87 -19.00 5.47 -17.20
CA ASN A 87 -19.97 6.00 -16.24
C ASN A 87 -21.30 6.36 -16.93
N ASP A 88 -21.97 5.40 -17.56
CA ASP A 88 -23.33 5.57 -18.06
C ASP A 88 -24.40 5.08 -17.06
N GLU A 89 -24.02 4.75 -15.82
CA GLU A 89 -24.93 4.20 -14.80
C GLU A 89 -25.01 5.05 -13.50
N PHE A 90 -24.83 6.36 -13.62
CA PHE A 90 -25.35 7.32 -12.64
C PHE A 90 -26.09 8.44 -13.38
N LYS A 91 -27.32 8.13 -13.82
CA LYS A 91 -28.35 9.10 -14.14
C LYS A 91 -29.46 9.02 -13.10
#